data_AF-A0A257C6P6-F1
#
_entry.id   AF-A0A257C6P6-F1
#
_cell.length_a   1.000
_cell.length_b   1.000
_cell.length_c   1.000
_cell.angle_alpha   90.00
_cell.angle_beta   90.00
_cell.angle_gamma   90.00
#
_symmetry.space_group_name_H-M   'P 1'
#
loop_
_entity.id
_entity.type
_entity.pdbx_description
1 polymer ?
#
loop_
_entity_poly.entity_id
_entity_poly.type
_entity_poly.pdbx_seq_one_letter_code
_entity_poly.pdbx_strand_id
1 'polypeptide(L)'
;MGAPDLLEHLRLAGVALVATEDGRIKVTPASALTDVERDSIKAHKAELLALLVCEVGLDGPTDDVPVRLPESAAREARLIHWGWGPPEAEAIAERLTRSVQDGDDRVTCAADCAHYRQSRCVNFRQAGLSADAIARELAVLPQRCRGFAAATGEGAVQKSGQRLQETDPNP
;
A
#
# COMPACT_ATOMS: atom_id res chain seq x y z
N MET A 1 -6.84 0.64 -42.49
CA MET A 1 -7.47 0.49 -41.17
C MET A 1 -6.48 1.00 -40.15
N GLY A 2 -6.87 1.86 -39.20
CA GLY A 2 -5.93 2.37 -38.21
C GLY A 2 -5.54 1.30 -37.19
N ALA A 3 -4.48 1.54 -36.41
CA ALA A 3 -4.10 0.69 -35.29
C ALA A 3 -5.24 0.43 -34.26
N PRO A 4 -6.06 1.43 -33.84
CA PRO A 4 -7.15 1.18 -32.91
C PRO A 4 -8.27 0.31 -33.53
N ASP A 5 -8.65 0.59 -34.78
CA ASP A 5 -9.66 -0.20 -35.50
C ASP A 5 -9.21 -1.66 -35.69
N LEU A 6 -7.91 -1.88 -35.94
CA LEU A 6 -7.32 -3.21 -36.08
C LEU A 6 -7.32 -3.96 -34.74
N LEU A 7 -7.05 -3.28 -33.63
CA LEU A 7 -7.09 -3.88 -32.29
C LEU A 7 -8.51 -4.32 -31.93
N GLU A 8 -9.51 -3.48 -32.21
CA GLU A 8 -10.92 -3.81 -31.98
C GLU A 8 -11.39 -4.97 -32.88
N HIS A 9 -11.01 -4.95 -34.17
CA HIS A 9 -11.32 -6.04 -35.09
C HIS A 9 -10.76 -7.39 -34.61
N LEU A 10 -9.50 -7.43 -34.16
CA LEU A 10 -8.87 -8.64 -33.64
C LEU A 10 -9.54 -9.14 -32.35
N ARG A 11 -9.95 -8.23 -31.45
CA ARG A 11 -10.71 -8.59 -30.23
C ARG A 11 -12.06 -9.23 -30.57
N LEU A 12 -12.79 -8.66 -31.52
CA LEU A 12 -14.07 -9.19 -31.99
C LEU A 12 -13.91 -10.56 -32.67
N ALA A 13 -12.77 -10.80 -33.31
CA ALA A 13 -12.39 -12.11 -33.84
C ALA A 13 -11.94 -13.11 -32.76
N GLY A 14 -11.95 -12.74 -31.48
CA GLY A 14 -11.52 -13.59 -30.36
C GLY A 14 -10.01 -13.69 -30.19
N VAL A 15 -9.26 -12.77 -30.80
CA VAL A 15 -7.79 -12.71 -30.77
C VAL A 15 -7.33 -11.66 -29.76
N ALA A 16 -6.64 -12.11 -28.72
CA ALA A 16 -6.05 -11.24 -27.71
C ALA A 16 -4.60 -10.87 -28.08
N LEU A 17 -4.29 -9.57 -28.04
CA LEU A 17 -2.96 -9.04 -28.22
C LEU A 17 -2.46 -8.53 -26.87
N VAL A 18 -1.26 -8.95 -26.47
CA VAL A 18 -0.62 -8.57 -25.20
C VAL A 18 0.78 -8.05 -25.51
N ALA A 19 1.12 -6.87 -24.99
CA ALA A 19 2.49 -6.37 -25.02
C ALA A 19 3.35 -7.18 -24.05
N THR A 20 4.50 -7.67 -24.51
CA THR A 20 5.49 -8.33 -23.66
C THR A 20 6.55 -7.32 -23.21
N GLU A 21 7.20 -7.59 -22.08
CA GLU A 21 8.29 -6.77 -21.54
C GLU A 21 9.43 -6.52 -22.55
N ASP A 22 9.68 -7.47 -23.46
CA ASP A 22 10.66 -7.33 -24.56
C ASP A 22 10.25 -6.35 -25.68
N GLY A 23 9.12 -5.64 -25.57
CA GLY A 23 8.59 -4.78 -26.62
C GLY A 23 8.06 -5.55 -27.84
N ARG A 24 7.54 -6.76 -27.62
CA ARG A 24 6.92 -7.61 -28.66
C ARG A 24 5.41 -7.73 -28.39
N ILE A 25 4.67 -8.12 -29.41
CA ILE A 25 3.23 -8.40 -29.31
C ILE A 25 3.05 -9.91 -29.28
N LYS A 26 2.51 -10.43 -28.18
CA LYS A 26 2.05 -11.81 -28.07
C LYS A 26 0.60 -11.88 -28.51
N VAL A 27 0.30 -12.82 -29.40
CA VAL A 27 -1.04 -13.03 -29.94
C VAL A 27 -1.60 -14.37 -29.46
N THR A 28 -2.81 -14.39 -28.92
CA THR A 28 -3.45 -15.59 -28.39
C THR A 28 -4.93 -15.68 -28.80
N PRO A 29 -5.40 -16.78 -29.39
CA PRO A 29 -4.63 -17.96 -29.84
C PRO A 29 -3.86 -17.67 -31.14
N ALA A 30 -2.61 -18.14 -31.24
CA ALA A 30 -1.77 -17.91 -32.42
C ALA A 30 -2.34 -18.56 -33.70
N SER A 31 -3.18 -19.58 -33.55
CA SER A 31 -3.86 -20.28 -34.64
C SER A 31 -5.02 -19.51 -35.27
N ALA A 32 -5.50 -18.44 -34.64
CA ALA A 32 -6.57 -17.61 -35.17
C ALA A 32 -6.08 -16.51 -36.14
N LEU A 33 -4.76 -16.38 -36.32
CA LEU A 33 -4.17 -15.32 -37.13
C LEU A 33 -4.01 -15.76 -38.60
N THR A 34 -4.62 -15.01 -39.51
CA THR A 34 -4.42 -15.10 -40.95
C THR A 34 -3.15 -14.36 -41.39
N ASP A 35 -2.69 -14.62 -42.62
CA ASP A 35 -1.51 -13.91 -43.17
C ASP A 35 -1.76 -12.40 -43.35
N VAL A 36 -2.99 -12.02 -43.70
CA VAL A 36 -3.40 -10.62 -43.86
C VAL A 36 -3.37 -9.88 -42.51
N GLU A 37 -3.83 -10.52 -41.44
CA GLU A 37 -3.76 -9.97 -40.08
C GLU A 37 -2.32 -9.89 -39.58
N ARG A 38 -1.48 -10.89 -39.88
CA ARG A 38 -0.04 -10.86 -39.57
C ARG A 38 0.65 -9.65 -40.18
N ASP A 39 0.40 -9.36 -41.46
CA ASP A 39 1.03 -8.24 -42.15
C ASP A 39 0.47 -6.89 -41.68
N SER A 40 -0.82 -6.84 -41.33
CA SER A 40 -1.44 -5.66 -40.72
C SER A 40 -0.88 -5.34 -39.33
N ILE A 41 -0.66 -6.36 -38.49
CA ILE A 41 -0.02 -6.21 -37.17
C ILE A 41 1.43 -5.74 -37.31
N LYS A 42 2.18 -6.23 -38.30
CA LYS A 42 3.54 -5.76 -38.57
C LYS A 42 3.57 -4.30 -39.01
N ALA A 43 2.65 -3.89 -39.90
CA ALA A 43 2.58 -2.54 -40.41
C ALA A 43 2.27 -1.50 -39.32
N HIS A 44 1.41 -1.86 -38.35
CA HIS A 44 0.99 -0.99 -37.26
C HIS A 44 1.62 -1.32 -35.90
N LYS A 45 2.72 -2.09 -35.88
CA LYS A 45 3.31 -2.65 -34.66
C LYS A 45 3.62 -1.60 -33.59
N ALA A 46 4.20 -0.47 -33.98
CA ALA A 46 4.60 0.59 -33.03
C ALA A 46 3.37 1.27 -32.38
N GLU A 47 2.34 1.55 -33.18
CA GLU A 47 1.09 2.15 -32.71
C GLU A 47 0.29 1.16 -31.84
N LEU A 48 0.24 -0.12 -32.22
CA LEU A 48 -0.38 -1.18 -31.42
C LEU A 48 0.34 -1.37 -30.08
N LEU A 49 1.67 -1.34 -30.05
CA LEU A 49 2.42 -1.39 -28.80
C LEU A 49 2.13 -0.18 -27.91
N ALA A 50 2.06 1.02 -28.47
CA ALA A 50 1.73 2.23 -27.71
C ALA A 50 0.32 2.13 -27.09
N LEU A 51 -0.67 1.65 -27.86
CA LEU A 51 -2.03 1.45 -27.37
C LEU A 51 -2.10 0.37 -26.27
N LEU A 52 -1.43 -0.77 -26.47
CA LEU A 52 -1.40 -1.85 -25.47
C LEU A 52 -0.66 -1.45 -24.19
N VAL A 53 0.39 -0.65 -24.28
CA VAL A 53 1.11 -0.12 -23.10
C VAL A 53 0.27 0.92 -22.37
N CYS A 54 -0.43 1.80 -23.09
CA CYS A 54 -1.37 2.76 -22.50
C CYS A 54 -2.59 2.07 -21.85
N GLU A 55 -3.12 0.99 -22.43
CA GLU A 55 -4.28 0.25 -21.87
C GLU A 55 -3.92 -0.55 -20.62
N VAL A 56 -2.70 -1.10 -20.54
CA VAL A 56 -2.26 -1.91 -19.39
C VAL A 56 -1.58 -1.05 -18.32
N GLY A 57 -1.36 0.25 -18.56
CA GLY A 57 -0.72 1.13 -17.58
C GLY A 57 0.64 0.60 -17.11
N LEU A 58 1.39 -0.04 -18.01
CA LEU A 58 2.72 -0.56 -17.68
C LEU A 58 3.75 0.55 -17.82
N ASP A 59 3.78 1.40 -16.80
CA ASP A 59 5.03 1.97 -16.32
C ASP A 59 5.97 0.80 -15.98
N GLY A 60 7.11 0.65 -16.67
CA GLY A 60 8.24 -0.10 -16.10
C GLY A 60 8.95 0.74 -15.03
N PRO A 61 9.81 0.20 -14.15
CA PRO A 61 10.12 -1.19 -13.82
C PRO A 61 9.34 -1.69 -12.58
N THR A 62 9.29 -3.00 -12.36
CA THR A 62 8.90 -3.58 -11.06
C THR A 62 9.96 -3.24 -10.01
N ASP A 63 9.88 -2.04 -9.43
CA ASP A 63 10.14 -1.95 -8.00
C ASP A 63 8.94 -2.59 -7.31
N ASP A 64 9.19 -3.45 -6.32
CA ASP A 64 8.21 -3.80 -5.28
C ASP A 64 7.78 -2.51 -4.57
N VAL A 65 7.00 -1.66 -5.22
CA VAL A 65 6.31 -0.55 -4.60
C VAL A 65 5.04 -1.19 -4.04
N PRO A 66 4.97 -1.49 -2.73
CA PRO A 66 3.69 -1.89 -2.16
C PRO A 66 2.72 -0.77 -2.53
N VAL A 67 1.66 -1.13 -3.25
CA VAL A 67 0.49 -0.25 -3.40
C VAL A 67 0.22 0.25 -1.99
N ARG A 68 0.51 1.53 -1.73
CA ARG A 68 0.29 2.13 -0.41
C ARG A 68 -1.21 2.17 -0.26
N LEU A 69 -1.76 1.09 0.31
CA LEU A 69 -3.15 1.05 0.71
C LEU A 69 -3.40 2.31 1.54
N PRO A 70 -4.57 2.95 1.38
CA PRO A 70 -4.95 4.06 2.23
C PRO A 70 -4.65 3.71 3.69
N GLU A 71 -4.11 4.65 4.47
CA GLU A 71 -3.65 4.36 5.85
C GLU A 71 -4.77 3.75 6.71
N SER A 72 -6.03 4.11 6.43
CA SER A 72 -7.22 3.46 7.00
C SER A 72 -7.31 1.97 6.65
N ALA A 73 -7.16 1.58 5.39
CA ALA A 73 -7.23 0.18 4.96
C ALA A 73 -6.07 -0.65 5.53
N ALA A 74 -4.87 -0.08 5.65
CA ALA A 74 -3.74 -0.74 6.29
C ALA A 74 -3.99 -0.99 7.79
N ARG A 75 -4.56 0.01 8.49
CA ARG A 75 -4.97 -0.12 9.90
C ARG A 75 -6.08 -1.16 10.07
N GLU A 76 -7.08 -1.14 9.20
CA GLU A 76 -8.20 -2.09 9.21
C GLU A 76 -7.71 -3.53 9.04
N ALA A 77 -6.92 -3.80 7.99
CA ALA A 77 -6.37 -5.13 7.73
C ALA A 77 -5.59 -5.67 8.94
N ARG A 78 -4.86 -4.80 9.63
CA ARG A 78 -4.10 -5.15 10.83
C ARG A 78 -5.00 -5.44 12.04
N LEU A 79 -6.07 -4.67 12.22
CA LEU A 79 -7.08 -4.95 13.25
C LEU A 79 -7.79 -6.29 12.99
N ILE A 80 -8.18 -6.57 11.76
CA ILE A 80 -8.76 -7.85 11.36
C ILE A 80 -7.79 -9.00 11.64
N HIS A 81 -6.51 -8.82 11.29
CA HIS A 81 -5.47 -9.81 11.56
C HIS A 81 -5.38 -10.18 13.06
N TRP A 82 -5.63 -9.21 13.94
CA TRP A 82 -5.64 -9.44 15.39
C TRP A 82 -7.00 -9.79 15.99
N GLY A 83 -8.02 -10.05 15.15
CA GLY A 83 -9.30 -10.60 15.58
C GLY A 83 -10.41 -9.57 15.85
N TRP A 84 -10.27 -8.33 15.37
CA TRP A 84 -11.40 -7.40 15.30
C TRP A 84 -12.32 -7.77 14.14
N GLY A 85 -13.63 -7.66 14.34
CA GLY A 85 -14.59 -7.90 13.26
C GLY A 85 -14.45 -6.82 12.17
N PRO A 86 -14.70 -7.12 10.89
CA PRO A 86 -14.55 -6.15 9.80
C PRO A 86 -15.24 -4.79 10.04
N PRO A 87 -16.53 -4.70 10.42
CA PRO A 87 -17.18 -3.40 10.62
C PRO A 87 -16.62 -2.64 11.84
N GLU A 88 -16.13 -3.36 12.86
CA GLU A 88 -15.49 -2.76 14.02
C GLU A 88 -14.09 -2.23 13.68
N ALA A 89 -13.33 -3.00 12.89
CA ALA A 89 -12.01 -2.64 12.42
C ALA A 89 -12.05 -1.40 11.52
N GLU A 90 -13.01 -1.31 10.61
CA GLU A 90 -13.23 -0.16 9.74
C GLU A 90 -13.51 1.10 10.56
N ALA A 91 -14.48 1.05 11.49
CA ALA A 91 -14.85 2.19 12.33
C ALA A 91 -13.68 2.68 13.21
N ILE A 92 -12.89 1.76 13.75
CA ILE A 92 -11.69 2.10 14.53
C ILE A 92 -10.62 2.73 13.61
N ALA A 93 -10.34 2.11 12.46
CA ALA A 93 -9.34 2.60 11.52
C ALA A 93 -9.65 4.00 10.99
N GLU A 94 -10.90 4.26 10.63
CA GLU A 94 -11.37 5.57 10.18
C GLU A 94 -11.21 6.62 11.29
N ARG A 95 -11.61 6.30 12.52
CA ARG A 95 -11.43 7.18 13.69
C ARG A 95 -9.96 7.54 13.90
N LEU A 96 -9.06 6.55 13.85
CA LEU A 96 -7.63 6.77 14.04
C LEU A 96 -7.02 7.62 12.93
N THR A 97 -7.42 7.38 11.68
CA THR A 97 -6.96 8.18 10.54
C THR A 97 -7.40 9.63 10.65
N ARG A 98 -8.64 9.91 11.06
CA ARG A 98 -9.08 11.29 11.35
C ARG A 98 -8.24 11.95 12.45
N SER A 99 -8.00 11.26 13.56
CA SER A 99 -7.19 11.82 14.66
C SER A 99 -5.78 12.22 14.20
N VAL A 100 -5.14 11.42 13.35
CA VAL A 100 -3.81 11.77 12.80
C VAL A 100 -3.89 12.99 11.87
N GLN A 101 -4.94 13.10 11.06
CA GLN A 101 -5.17 14.28 10.21
C GLN A 101 -5.38 15.56 11.05
N ASP A 102 -5.98 15.42 12.23
CA ASP A 102 -6.16 16.51 13.20
C ASP A 102 -4.85 16.84 13.97
N GLY A 103 -3.76 16.13 13.70
CA GLY A 103 -2.45 16.33 14.34
C GLY A 103 -2.29 15.62 15.69
N ASP A 104 -3.17 14.66 16.03
CA ASP A 104 -3.00 13.81 17.20
C ASP A 104 -1.85 12.82 16.97
N ASP A 105 -0.82 12.91 17.81
CA ASP A 105 0.38 12.07 17.75
C ASP A 105 0.26 10.79 18.63
N ARG A 106 -0.90 10.54 19.23
CA ARG A 106 -1.17 9.29 19.94
C ARG A 106 -1.24 8.12 18.97
N VAL A 107 -0.74 6.97 19.43
CA VAL A 107 -0.62 5.73 18.64
C VAL A 107 -1.40 4.61 19.32
N THR A 108 -1.82 3.60 18.56
CA THR A 108 -2.45 2.39 19.10
C THR A 108 -1.54 1.17 18.97
N CYS A 109 -1.70 0.21 19.89
CA CYS A 109 -0.88 -1.00 19.84
C CYS A 109 -1.28 -1.89 18.66
N ALA A 110 -2.57 -2.17 18.50
CA ALA A 110 -3.08 -3.10 17.52
C ALA A 110 -2.94 -2.57 16.08
N ALA A 111 -3.26 -1.30 15.84
CA ALA A 111 -3.28 -0.75 14.48
C ALA A 111 -1.95 -0.13 14.02
N ASP A 112 -1.07 0.31 14.94
CA ASP A 112 0.12 1.08 14.55
C ASP A 112 1.46 0.44 14.98
N CYS A 113 1.50 -0.33 16.08
CA CYS A 113 2.76 -0.73 16.73
C CYS A 113 3.33 -2.09 16.27
N ALA A 114 4.52 -2.10 15.70
CA ALA A 114 5.26 -3.30 15.26
C ALA A 114 5.49 -4.35 16.37
N HIS A 115 5.51 -3.95 17.64
CA HIS A 115 5.77 -4.86 18.78
C HIS A 115 4.53 -5.57 19.33
N TYR A 116 3.33 -5.24 18.84
CA TYR A 116 2.11 -5.91 19.27
C TYR A 116 1.97 -7.28 18.62
N ARG A 117 1.74 -8.32 19.43
CA ARG A 117 1.54 -9.71 19.00
C ARG A 117 0.52 -10.39 19.91
N GLN A 118 -0.58 -10.90 19.37
CA GLN A 118 -1.55 -11.72 20.11
C GLN A 118 -1.87 -11.20 21.53
N SER A 119 -2.34 -9.94 21.63
CA SER A 119 -2.64 -9.31 22.93
C SER A 119 -1.44 -9.11 23.87
N ARG A 120 -0.22 -9.06 23.33
CA ARG A 120 1.02 -8.79 24.08
C ARG A 120 1.87 -7.70 23.43
N CYS A 121 2.61 -6.98 24.25
CA CYS A 121 3.65 -6.04 23.83
C CYS A 121 5.04 -6.64 24.07
N VAL A 122 5.76 -6.96 23.00
CA VAL A 122 7.13 -7.50 23.12
C VAL A 122 8.12 -6.46 23.67
N ASN A 123 7.77 -5.18 23.58
CA ASN A 123 8.59 -4.05 24.07
C ASN A 123 8.02 -3.40 25.35
N PHE A 124 7.30 -4.16 26.18
CA PHE A 124 6.52 -3.62 27.30
C PHE A 124 7.35 -2.84 28.33
N ARG A 125 8.59 -3.26 28.60
CA ARG A 125 9.50 -2.56 29.53
C ARG A 125 9.83 -1.15 29.05
N GLN A 126 10.15 -0.99 27.76
CA GLN A 126 10.42 0.32 27.17
C GLN A 126 9.14 1.15 27.01
N ALA A 127 8.00 0.48 26.82
CA ALA A 127 6.68 1.09 26.83
C ALA A 127 6.24 1.58 28.23
N GLY A 128 6.96 1.22 29.30
CA GLY A 128 6.64 1.61 30.67
C GLY A 128 5.50 0.81 31.29
N LEU A 129 5.21 -0.38 30.76
CA LEU A 129 4.19 -1.27 31.30
C LEU A 129 4.78 -2.23 32.34
N SER A 130 3.98 -2.61 33.34
CA SER A 130 4.38 -3.59 34.36
C SER A 130 4.34 -5.03 33.86
N ALA A 131 3.54 -5.31 32.83
CA ALA A 131 3.39 -6.63 32.21
C ALA A 131 3.30 -6.51 30.68
N ASP A 132 3.56 -7.62 29.99
CA ASP A 132 3.47 -7.71 28.53
C ASP A 132 2.04 -7.85 28.02
N ALA A 133 1.11 -8.34 28.84
CA ALA A 133 -0.29 -8.52 28.48
C ALA A 133 -1.02 -7.18 28.26
N ILE A 134 -1.69 -7.06 27.12
CA ILE A 134 -2.49 -5.90 26.71
C ILE A 134 -3.93 -6.35 26.49
N ALA A 135 -4.85 -5.80 27.27
CA ALA A 135 -6.29 -6.04 27.05
C ALA A 135 -6.71 -5.54 25.65
N ARG A 136 -7.67 -6.24 25.03
CA ARG A 136 -8.17 -5.91 23.68
C ARG A 136 -8.57 -4.43 23.57
N GLU A 137 -9.33 -3.92 24.53
CA GLU A 137 -9.78 -2.52 24.55
C GLU A 137 -8.62 -1.52 24.64
N LEU A 138 -7.57 -1.85 25.40
CA LEU A 138 -6.37 -1.01 25.49
C LEU A 138 -5.55 -1.04 24.21
N ALA A 139 -5.61 -2.13 23.45
CA ALA A 139 -4.83 -2.28 22.23
C ALA A 139 -5.28 -1.31 21.11
N VAL A 140 -6.54 -0.85 21.15
CA VAL A 140 -7.13 0.11 20.20
C VAL A 140 -7.32 1.52 20.78
N LEU A 141 -6.95 1.71 22.05
CA LEU A 141 -7.02 3.01 22.70
C LEU A 141 -5.80 3.86 22.28
N PRO A 142 -5.99 5.09 21.77
CA PRO A 142 -4.86 5.98 21.44
C PRO A 142 -4.08 6.37 22.69
N GLN A 143 -2.78 6.12 22.71
CA GLN A 143 -1.88 6.38 23.82
C GLN A 143 -0.54 6.93 23.35
N ARG A 144 0.17 7.69 24.20
CA ARG A 144 1.58 8.05 23.94
C ARG A 144 2.47 6.94 24.48
N CYS A 145 3.11 6.17 23.61
CA CYS A 145 3.95 5.03 24.01
C CYS A 145 5.44 5.30 23.74
N ARG A 146 6.26 5.21 24.79
CA ARG A 146 7.73 5.44 24.69
C ARG A 146 8.49 4.32 23.96
N GLY A 147 7.90 3.12 23.92
CA GLY A 147 8.42 1.94 23.21
C GLY A 147 7.76 1.70 21.85
N PHE A 148 7.05 2.69 21.32
CA PHE A 148 6.40 2.59 20.02
C PHE A 148 7.42 2.40 18.89
N ALA A 149 7.09 1.48 17.98
CA ALA A 149 7.76 1.32 16.70
C ALA A 149 6.68 1.17 15.63
N ALA A 150 6.71 1.98 14.58
CA ALA A 150 5.71 1.92 13.52
C ALA A 150 5.82 0.60 12.75
N ALA A 151 4.68 0.04 12.34
CA ALA A 151 4.61 -1.21 11.61
C ALA A 151 5.09 -1.16 10.14
N THR A 152 5.91 -0.16 9.74
CA THR A 152 6.20 0.33 8.36
C THR A 152 5.00 1.08 7.72
N GLY A 153 5.14 2.21 7.02
CA GLY A 153 6.31 2.84 6.39
C GLY A 153 6.88 4.12 7.05
N GLU A 154 7.97 4.58 6.45
CA GLU A 154 8.90 5.62 6.92
C GLU A 154 8.25 6.92 7.42
N GLY A 155 8.73 7.37 8.58
CA GLY A 155 8.32 8.64 9.18
C GLY A 155 8.65 8.72 10.66
N ALA A 156 9.89 8.42 11.02
CA ALA A 156 10.43 8.81 12.31
C ALA A 156 10.40 10.35 12.41
N VAL A 157 9.34 10.92 12.98
CA VAL A 157 9.43 12.27 13.56
C VAL A 157 10.34 12.13 14.77
N GLN A 158 11.61 12.46 14.51
CA GLN A 158 12.68 12.50 15.47
C GLN A 158 12.26 13.35 16.67
N LYS A 159 12.40 12.78 17.85
CA LYS A 159 12.39 13.50 19.12
C LYS A 159 13.52 14.53 19.12
N SER A 160 13.24 15.74 18.66
CA SER A 160 14.04 16.91 19.06
C SER A 160 13.51 17.36 20.42
N GLY A 161 13.98 16.69 21.46
CA GLY A 161 13.94 17.24 22.81
C GLY A 161 14.80 18.50 22.83
N GLN A 162 14.19 19.67 22.61
CA GLN A 162 14.80 20.93 23.02
C GLN A 162 14.78 20.95 24.55
N ARG A 163 15.92 20.53 25.10
CA ARG A 163 16.32 20.81 26.48
C ARG A 163 16.37 22.33 26.61
N LEU A 164 15.40 22.91 27.30
CA LEU A 164 15.48 24.27 27.85
C LEU A 164 16.81 24.37 28.61
N GLN A 165 17.76 25.13 28.08
CA GLN A 165 18.88 25.61 28.86
C GLN A 165 18.36 26.82 29.64
N GLU A 166 17.87 26.58 30.85
CA GLU A 166 17.88 27.57 31.91
C GLU A 166 19.36 27.85 32.22
N THR A 167 19.91 28.88 31.59
CA THR A 167 21.06 29.58 32.15
C THR A 167 20.50 30.76 32.92
N ASP A 168 20.31 30.55 34.23
CA ASP A 168 20.35 31.63 35.22
C ASP A 168 21.79 32.19 35.25
N PRO A 169 21.96 33.51 35.15
CA PRO A 169 23.08 34.17 35.78
C PRO A 169 22.56 35.15 36.84
N ASN A 170 22.80 34.80 38.11
CA ASN A 170 22.93 35.78 39.19
C ASN A 170 23.89 35.21 40.23
N PRO A 171 24.63 35.99 41.03
CA PRO A 171 24.33 37.33 41.58
C PRO A 171 24.99 38.54 40.91
#